data_AF-A0A6A3CTY0-F1
#
_entry.id   AF-A0A6A3CTY0-F1
#
_cell.length_a   1.000
_cell.length_b   1.000
_cell.length_c   1.000
_cell.angle_alpha   90.00
_cell.angle_beta   90.00
_cell.angle_gamma   90.00
#
_symmetry.space_group_name_H-M   'P 1'
#
loop_
_entity.id
_entity.type
_entity.pdbx_description
1 polymer ?
#
loop_
_entity_poly.entity_id
_entity_poly.type
_entity_poly.pdbx_seq_one_letter_code
_entity_poly.pdbx_strand_id
1 'polypeptide(L)'
;MQRAIFCLCPLGWAPWSPRLVKAVVFGCIPIIVADDIVLPFADAIPWEEIGVFVTEEDVPKLDMILTLIPPKVILWKQRLLANPYMKRAMLFPQPALPGDAFHQILNGLARKLPHSNSVYLKPGEKTLNWTAGPVGDLKPW
;
A
#
# COMPACT_ATOMS: atom_id res chain seq x y z
N MET A 1 6.45 22.95 -3.61
CA MET A 1 7.38 22.16 -2.77
C MET A 1 6.63 21.78 -1.51
N GLN A 2 6.35 20.50 -1.30
CA GLN A 2 5.74 20.03 -0.05
C GLN A 2 6.81 20.04 1.05
N ARG A 3 6.47 20.60 2.21
CA ARG A 3 7.44 20.88 3.30
C ARG A 3 7.35 19.90 4.47
N ALA A 4 6.26 19.14 4.57
CA ALA A 4 6.04 18.24 5.70
C ALA A 4 6.91 16.98 5.58
N ILE A 5 7.63 16.64 6.65
CA ILE A 5 8.38 15.38 6.76
C ILE A 5 7.42 14.22 7.07
N PHE A 6 6.50 14.46 8.00
CA PHE A 6 5.54 13.47 8.51
C PHE A 6 4.10 13.89 8.19
N CYS A 7 3.24 12.92 7.84
CA CYS A 7 1.83 13.13 7.54
C CYS A 7 0.96 12.19 8.38
N LEU A 8 0.11 12.77 9.23
CA LEU A 8 -0.79 12.00 10.09
C LEU A 8 -1.86 11.27 9.26
N CYS A 9 -1.92 9.96 9.44
CA CYS A 9 -2.84 9.04 8.80
C CYS A 9 -3.61 8.23 9.87
N PRO A 10 -4.43 8.87 10.74
CA PRO A 10 -5.24 8.12 11.69
C PRO A 10 -6.29 7.28 10.97
N LEU A 11 -6.75 6.17 11.56
CA LEU A 11 -7.73 5.26 10.94
C LEU A 11 -8.96 6.01 10.38
N GLY A 12 -9.48 6.96 11.16
CA GLY A 12 -10.70 7.72 10.82
C GLY A 12 -11.95 6.83 10.76
N TRP A 13 -13.05 7.34 10.20
CA TRP A 13 -14.33 6.63 10.17
C TRP A 13 -14.40 5.51 9.11
N ALA A 14 -13.55 5.57 8.08
CA ALA A 14 -13.58 4.62 6.98
C ALA A 14 -12.18 4.29 6.45
N PRO A 15 -11.89 3.01 6.14
CA PRO A 15 -10.56 2.56 5.73
C PRO A 15 -10.13 3.09 4.36
N TRP A 16 -11.05 3.56 3.52
CA TRP A 16 -10.76 4.10 2.18
C TRP A 16 -10.34 5.58 2.16
N SER A 17 -9.88 6.12 3.29
CA SER A 17 -9.45 7.52 3.34
C SER A 17 -8.22 7.75 2.44
N PRO A 18 -8.16 8.85 1.67
CA PRO A 18 -7.06 9.10 0.75
C PRO A 18 -5.76 9.51 1.47
N ARG A 19 -5.71 9.52 2.81
CA ARG A 19 -4.57 10.02 3.60
C ARG A 19 -3.30 9.23 3.34
N LEU A 20 -3.38 7.91 3.41
CA LEU A 20 -2.25 7.01 3.13
C LEU A 20 -1.74 7.18 1.71
N VAL A 21 -2.66 7.16 0.73
CA VAL A 21 -2.34 7.35 -0.69
C VAL A 21 -1.67 8.71 -0.92
N LYS A 22 -2.24 9.79 -0.38
CA LYS A 22 -1.67 11.14 -0.50
C LYS A 22 -0.30 11.23 0.14
N ALA A 23 -0.10 10.68 1.34
CA ALA A 23 1.20 10.69 2.02
C ALA A 23 2.28 10.05 1.14
N VAL A 24 2.01 8.86 0.60
CA VAL A 24 2.94 8.13 -0.27
C VAL A 24 3.19 8.89 -1.58
N VAL A 25 2.15 9.32 -2.28
CA VAL A 25 2.25 10.02 -3.57
C VAL A 25 3.03 11.33 -3.46
N PHE A 26 2.95 11.98 -2.30
CA PHE A 26 3.61 13.26 -2.03
C PHE A 26 4.95 13.11 -1.27
N GLY A 27 5.42 11.88 -1.05
CA GLY A 27 6.72 11.63 -0.42
C GLY A 27 6.79 12.00 1.05
N CYS A 28 5.64 12.08 1.73
CA CYS A 28 5.53 12.41 3.14
C CYS A 28 5.45 11.11 3.95
N ILE A 29 6.26 10.97 5.00
CA ILE A 29 6.30 9.76 5.82
C ILE A 29 4.94 9.58 6.52
N PRO A 30 4.16 8.53 6.21
CA PRO A 30 2.86 8.31 6.82
C PRO A 30 3.04 7.89 8.29
N ILE A 31 2.39 8.63 9.19
CA ILE A 31 2.22 8.25 10.59
C ILE A 31 0.87 7.55 10.70
N ILE A 32 0.90 6.23 10.79
CA ILE A 32 -0.28 5.37 10.77
C ILE A 32 -0.73 5.20 12.22
N VAL A 33 -1.83 5.85 12.57
CA VAL A 33 -2.43 5.76 13.92
C VAL A 33 -3.65 4.85 13.82
N ALA A 34 -3.45 3.57 14.06
CA ALA A 34 -4.49 2.54 14.00
C ALA A 34 -3.98 1.22 14.57
N ASP A 35 -4.77 0.54 15.39
CA ASP A 35 -4.38 -0.74 16.00
C ASP A 35 -4.58 -1.92 15.03
N ASP A 36 -5.70 -1.96 14.29
CA ASP A 36 -6.09 -3.09 13.42
C ASP A 36 -6.40 -2.67 11.97
N ILE A 37 -5.54 -1.84 11.37
CA ILE A 37 -5.74 -1.40 9.98
C ILE A 37 -5.22 -2.41 8.95
N VAL A 38 -6.05 -2.73 7.96
CA VAL A 38 -5.59 -3.38 6.73
C VAL A 38 -5.13 -2.31 5.74
N LEU A 39 -3.83 -2.28 5.46
CA LEU A 39 -3.25 -1.28 4.56
C LEU A 39 -3.45 -1.64 3.09
N PRO A 40 -3.67 -0.64 2.21
CA PRO A 40 -3.87 -0.90 0.80
C PRO A 40 -2.58 -1.43 0.18
N PHE A 41 -2.72 -2.47 -0.66
CA PHE A 41 -1.63 -3.09 -1.40
C PHE A 41 -0.43 -3.48 -0.53
N ALA A 42 -0.67 -4.01 0.68
CA ALA A 42 0.38 -4.38 1.63
C ALA A 42 1.44 -5.34 1.06
N ASP A 43 1.09 -6.15 0.05
CA ASP A 43 2.04 -7.03 -0.64
C ASP A 43 2.98 -6.31 -1.62
N ALA A 44 2.62 -5.10 -2.06
CA ALA A 44 3.36 -4.32 -3.05
C ALA A 44 4.03 -3.07 -2.45
N ILE A 45 3.57 -2.64 -1.28
CA ILE A 45 4.02 -1.43 -0.61
C ILE A 45 4.61 -1.85 0.74
N PRO A 46 5.92 -1.61 0.98
CA PRO A 46 6.58 -1.99 2.21
C PRO A 46 6.26 -0.97 3.31
N TRP A 47 5.04 -1.03 3.86
CA TRP A 47 4.53 -0.06 4.82
C TRP A 47 5.41 0.09 6.07
N GLU A 48 5.95 -1.01 6.58
CA GLU A 48 6.91 -1.02 7.70
C GLU A 48 8.18 -0.21 7.39
N GLU A 49 8.63 -0.23 6.14
CA GLU A 49 9.83 0.48 5.74
C GLU A 49 9.57 1.96 5.51
N ILE A 50 8.40 2.35 5.00
CA ILE A 50 8.11 3.73 4.61
C ILE A 50 7.35 4.52 5.68
N GLY A 51 6.60 3.86 6.56
CA GLY A 51 5.73 4.47 7.56
C GLY A 51 6.27 4.42 8.98
N VAL A 52 5.51 5.02 9.89
CA VAL A 52 5.68 4.90 11.34
C VAL A 52 4.33 4.51 11.91
N PHE A 53 4.28 3.40 12.62
CA PHE A 53 3.06 2.90 13.27
C PHE A 53 3.01 3.40 14.71
N VAL A 54 1.85 3.90 15.11
CA VAL A 54 1.58 4.41 16.45
C VAL A 54 0.23 3.84 16.88
N THR A 55 0.16 3.26 18.07
CA THR A 55 -1.10 2.78 18.63
C THR A 55 -2.00 3.96 19.00
N GLU A 56 -3.31 3.75 19.06
CA GLU A 56 -4.23 4.84 19.41
C GLU A 56 -3.98 5.40 20.82
N GLU A 57 -3.54 4.53 21.75
CA GLU A 57 -3.17 4.91 23.12
C GLU A 57 -1.93 5.79 23.22
N ASP A 58 -1.00 5.72 22.25
CA ASP A 58 0.26 6.45 22.26
C ASP A 58 0.19 7.80 21.54
N VAL A 59 -0.98 8.17 20.99
CA VAL A 59 -1.22 9.49 20.37
C VAL A 59 -0.79 10.68 21.26
N PRO A 60 -1.02 10.69 22.59
CA PRO A 60 -0.53 11.77 23.45
C PRO A 60 0.99 11.91 23.51
N LYS A 61 1.76 10.88 23.12
CA LYS A 61 3.23 10.85 23.12
C LYS A 61 3.82 11.05 21.72
N LEU A 62 3.01 11.45 20.76
CA LEU A 62 3.39 11.48 19.35
C LEU A 62 4.59 12.41 19.07
N ASP A 63 4.65 13.56 19.74
CA ASP A 63 5.78 14.49 19.63
C ASP A 63 7.10 13.84 20.07
N MET A 64 7.09 13.11 21.20
CA MET A 64 8.22 12.35 21.70
C MET A 64 8.62 11.25 20.72
N ILE A 65 7.66 10.44 20.25
CA ILE A 65 7.90 9.33 19.31
C ILE A 65 8.57 9.86 18.03
N LEU A 66 8.03 10.92 17.42
CA LEU A 66 8.56 11.47 16.17
C LEU A 66 9.92 12.12 16.35
N THR A 67 10.18 12.78 17.49
CA THR A 67 11.47 13.41 17.79
C THR A 67 12.58 12.40 18.04
N LEU A 68 12.24 11.20 18.54
CA LEU A 68 13.20 10.12 18.78
C LEU A 68 13.67 9.43 17.49
N ILE A 69 13.00 9.66 16.35
CA ILE A 69 13.39 9.05 15.08
C ILE A 69 14.70 9.68 14.58
N PRO A 70 15.79 8.90 14.42
CA PRO A 70 17.05 9.47 13.98
C PRO A 70 16.94 10.06 12.56
N PRO A 71 17.61 11.19 12.27
CA PRO A 71 17.57 11.81 10.93
C PRO A 71 17.96 10.87 9.78
N LYS A 72 18.89 9.92 10.04
CA LYS A 72 19.28 8.89 9.06
C LYS A 72 18.11 8.00 8.65
N VAL A 73 17.23 7.65 9.59
CA VAL A 73 16.03 6.84 9.32
C VAL A 73 15.03 7.65 8.52
N ILE A 74 14.80 8.93 8.87
CA ILE A 74 13.93 9.84 8.10
C ILE A 74 14.38 9.92 6.64
N LEU A 75 15.67 10.18 6.41
CA LEU A 75 16.24 10.27 5.05
C LEU A 75 16.11 8.94 4.29
N TRP A 76 16.26 7.81 4.98
CA TRP A 76 16.04 6.50 4.37
C TRP A 76 14.60 6.31 3.92
N LYS A 77 13.61 6.58 4.79
CA LYS A 77 12.18 6.50 4.46
C LYS A 77 11.80 7.43 3.29
N GLN A 78 12.31 8.67 3.31
CA GLN A 78 12.09 9.63 2.21
C GLN A 78 12.67 9.16 0.88
N ARG A 79 13.84 8.50 0.88
CA ARG A 79 14.43 7.92 -0.35
C ARG A 79 13.57 6.78 -0.90
N LEU A 80 13.05 5.92 -0.04
CA LEU A 80 12.12 4.86 -0.45
C LEU A 80 10.83 5.44 -1.03
N LEU A 81 10.26 6.45 -0.38
CA LEU A 81 9.06 7.16 -0.85
C LEU A 81 9.28 7.90 -2.18
N ALA A 82 10.50 8.40 -2.43
CA ALA A 82 10.86 9.05 -3.68
C ALA A 82 10.93 8.07 -4.87
N ASN A 83 10.89 6.76 -4.63
CA ASN A 83 10.88 5.76 -5.68
C ASN A 83 9.58 5.88 -6.53
N PRO A 84 9.67 6.11 -7.85
CA PRO A 84 8.50 6.21 -8.73
C PRO A 84 7.55 5.01 -8.67
N TYR A 85 8.05 3.82 -8.33
CA TYR A 85 7.23 2.63 -8.13
C TYR A 85 6.20 2.80 -7.01
N MET A 86 6.54 3.50 -5.91
CA MET A 86 5.61 3.74 -4.80
C MET A 86 4.42 4.57 -5.24
N LYS A 87 4.69 5.68 -5.95
CA LYS A 87 3.65 6.54 -6.51
C LYS A 87 2.83 5.79 -7.56
N ARG A 88 3.46 5.01 -8.43
CA ARG A 88 2.76 4.25 -9.47
C ARG A 88 1.79 3.23 -8.87
N ALA A 89 2.24 2.43 -7.91
CA ALA A 89 1.45 1.39 -7.26
C ALA A 89 0.21 1.92 -6.50
N MET A 90 0.16 3.23 -6.23
CA MET A 90 -0.95 3.90 -5.56
C MET A 90 -1.91 4.64 -6.51
N LEU A 91 -1.59 4.74 -7.81
CA LEU A 91 -2.34 5.55 -8.77
C LEU A 91 -2.94 4.69 -9.89
N PHE A 92 -4.01 5.22 -10.50
CA PHE A 92 -4.72 4.63 -11.64
C PHE A 92 -4.49 5.45 -12.92
N PRO A 93 -3.31 5.38 -13.55
CA PRO A 93 -3.04 6.08 -14.79
C PRO A 93 -3.95 5.56 -15.93
N GLN A 94 -4.14 6.39 -16.95
CA GLN A 94 -4.85 6.05 -18.18
C GLN A 94 -3.93 6.34 -19.38
N PRO A 95 -3.49 5.31 -20.14
CA PRO A 95 -3.78 3.88 -19.98
C PRO A 95 -3.11 3.27 -18.73
N ALA A 96 -3.59 2.10 -18.29
CA ALA A 96 -3.00 1.36 -17.18
C ALA A 96 -1.53 0.98 -17.47
N LEU A 97 -0.68 1.03 -16.45
CA LEU A 97 0.75 0.78 -16.52
C LEU A 97 1.16 -0.39 -15.61
N PRO A 98 2.10 -1.26 -16.02
CA PRO A 98 2.58 -2.35 -15.17
C PRO A 98 3.01 -1.87 -13.78
N GLY A 99 2.47 -2.52 -12.75
CA GLY A 99 2.74 -2.23 -11.34
C GLY A 99 1.93 -1.07 -10.75
N ASP A 100 0.97 -0.50 -11.48
CA ASP A 100 0.05 0.52 -10.97
C ASP A 100 -1.05 -0.06 -10.06
N ALA A 101 -1.88 0.80 -9.47
CA ALA A 101 -2.93 0.37 -8.56
C ALA A 101 -3.95 -0.58 -9.21
N PHE A 102 -4.21 -0.44 -10.51
CA PHE A 102 -5.06 -1.38 -11.25
C PHE A 102 -4.42 -2.78 -11.28
N HIS A 103 -3.14 -2.88 -11.61
CA HIS A 103 -2.41 -4.14 -11.56
C HIS A 103 -2.33 -4.70 -10.14
N GLN A 104 -2.20 -3.87 -9.10
CA GLN A 104 -2.21 -4.35 -7.72
C GLN A 104 -3.54 -5.01 -7.33
N ILE A 105 -4.67 -4.46 -7.79
CA ILE A 105 -5.98 -5.08 -7.61
C ILE A 105 -6.03 -6.43 -8.33
N LEU A 106 -5.62 -6.49 -9.59
CA LEU A 106 -5.61 -7.74 -10.36
C LEU A 106 -4.72 -8.81 -9.71
N ASN A 107 -3.54 -8.43 -9.23
CA ASN A 107 -2.64 -9.33 -8.50
C ASN A 107 -3.27 -9.83 -7.19
N GLY A 108 -3.94 -8.94 -6.44
CA GLY A 108 -4.66 -9.30 -5.22
C GLY A 108 -5.80 -10.27 -5.48
N LEU A 109 -6.56 -10.07 -6.56
CA LEU A 109 -7.63 -10.99 -6.99
C LEU A 109 -7.06 -12.34 -7.45
N ALA A 110 -6.00 -12.33 -8.27
CA ALA A 110 -5.33 -13.54 -8.75
C ALA A 110 -4.90 -14.48 -7.62
N ARG A 111 -4.44 -13.91 -6.49
CA ARG A 111 -4.03 -14.68 -5.31
C ARG A 111 -5.18 -15.31 -4.53
N LYS A 112 -6.38 -14.74 -4.60
CA LYS A 112 -7.58 -15.24 -3.91
C LYS A 112 -8.28 -16.35 -4.68
N LEU A 113 -8.01 -16.46 -5.97
CA LEU A 113 -8.52 -17.54 -6.79
C LEU A 113 -7.69 -18.81 -6.50
N PRO A 114 -8.32 -19.98 -6.27
CA PRO A 114 -7.64 -21.24 -6.04
C PRO A 114 -7.07 -21.73 -7.37
N HIS A 115 -5.92 -21.19 -7.66
CA HIS A 115 -5.14 -21.52 -8.82
C HIS A 115 -4.04 -22.50 -8.42
N SER A 116 -3.87 -23.57 -9.19
CA SER A 116 -2.65 -24.36 -9.12
C SER A 116 -1.46 -23.50 -9.52
N ASN A 117 -0.23 -23.81 -9.06
CA ASN A 117 1.00 -23.07 -9.40
C ASN A 117 1.25 -22.92 -10.93
N SER A 118 0.47 -23.59 -11.77
CA SER A 118 0.47 -23.51 -13.23
C SER A 118 -0.42 -22.41 -13.84
N VAL A 119 -1.16 -21.61 -13.06
CA VAL A 119 -2.07 -20.55 -13.58
C VAL A 119 -1.38 -19.17 -13.62
N TYR A 120 -0.07 -19.10 -13.47
CA TYR A 120 0.65 -17.88 -13.86
C TYR A 120 0.84 -17.87 -15.37
N LEU A 121 0.80 -16.68 -15.99
CA LEU A 121 1.13 -16.52 -17.41
C LEU A 121 2.53 -17.09 -17.66
N LYS A 122 2.63 -18.08 -18.54
CA LYS A 122 3.92 -18.62 -18.96
C LYS A 122 4.61 -17.60 -19.89
N PRO A 123 5.95 -17.63 -19.99
CA PRO A 123 6.66 -16.76 -20.93
C PRO A 123 6.09 -16.91 -22.35
N GLY A 124 5.51 -15.83 -22.89
CA GLY A 124 4.88 -15.78 -24.21
C GLY A 124 3.35 -15.73 -24.22
N GLU A 125 2.68 -16.00 -23.10
CA GLU A 125 1.22 -15.84 -22.98
C GLU A 125 0.84 -14.40 -22.64
N LYS A 126 -0.23 -13.90 -23.26
CA LYS A 126 -0.71 -12.52 -23.08
C LYS A 126 -2.05 -12.41 -22.36
N THR A 127 -2.75 -13.53 -22.17
CA THR A 127 -4.14 -13.55 -21.67
C THR A 127 -4.31 -14.69 -20.68
N LEU A 128 -4.68 -14.33 -19.45
CA LEU A 128 -5.03 -15.28 -18.40
C LEU A 128 -6.54 -15.52 -18.44
N ASN A 129 -6.99 -16.78 -18.34
CA ASN A 129 -8.42 -17.09 -18.25
C ASN A 129 -8.90 -17.00 -16.79
N TRP A 130 -9.39 -15.82 -16.41
CA TRP A 130 -9.78 -15.45 -15.05
C TRP A 130 -11.03 -16.17 -14.52
N THR A 131 -11.75 -16.94 -15.34
CA THR A 131 -12.97 -17.65 -14.94
C THR A 131 -12.76 -19.13 -14.62
N ALA A 132 -11.53 -19.63 -14.73
CA ALA A 132 -11.17 -21.03 -14.47
C ALA A 132 -10.96 -21.34 -12.97
N GLY A 133 -11.90 -20.92 -12.12
CA GLY A 133 -11.96 -21.29 -10.70
C GLY A 133 -12.93 -22.46 -10.44
N PRO A 134 -12.76 -23.27 -9.38
CA PRO A 134 -13.73 -24.23 -8.89
C PRO A 134 -15.07 -23.57 -8.54
N VAL A 135 -16.15 -24.32 -8.73
CA VAL A 135 -17.55 -23.85 -8.58
C VAL A 135 -17.86 -23.27 -7.18
N GLY A 136 -17.06 -23.62 -6.16
CA GLY A 136 -17.17 -23.08 -4.80
C GLY A 136 -16.86 -21.58 -4.67
N ASP A 137 -16.10 -21.01 -5.60
CA ASP A 137 -15.68 -19.59 -5.58
C ASP A 137 -16.77 -18.63 -6.07
N LEU A 138 -17.87 -19.17 -6.61
CA LEU A 138 -19.01 -18.39 -7.11
C LEU A 138 -20.04 -18.03 -6.02
N LYS A 139 -19.77 -18.31 -4.74
CA LYS A 139 -20.69 -17.94 -3.65
C LYS A 139 -20.39 -16.56 -3.08
N PRO A 140 -21.41 -15.71 -2.83
CA PRO A 140 -21.20 -14.29 -2.54
C PRO A 140 -21.04 -13.98 -1.04
N TRP A 141 -20.60 -14.93 -0.21
CA TRP A 141 -20.28 -14.71 1.20
C TRP A 141 -19.15 -15.61 1.67
#